data_AF-A0A1Z8NH28-F1
#
_entry.id   AF-A0A1Z8NH28-F1
#
_cell.length_a   1.000
_cell.length_b   1.000
_cell.length_c   1.000
_cell.angle_alpha   90.00
_cell.angle_beta   90.00
_cell.angle_gamma   90.00
#
_symmetry.space_group_name_H-M   'P 1'
#
loop_
_entity.id
_entity.type
_entity.pdbx_description
1 polymer ?
#
loop_
_entity_poly.entity_id
_entity_poly.type
_entity_poly.pdbx_seq_one_letter_code
_entity_poly.pdbx_strand_id
1 'polypeptide(L)'
;MSTESNSSTELIDFAIKDTSKVTKIIITDPFQKTYQIEKRNGVWQDKNGGCITQAYAHNILSVAKNIEFKGYLSKNSHENFTVKMSASHTKVEYYVNNKWHKTWYIGPSAPDHYGQIMLLDSKEDGKSKEPVMMKVKGVNGIIEPNFFADSRKWICTNIFSVPLESISSVVVKNHYDSTRSFEVKYQNDGFQVSSNGIPLPSVDTANVYRYLHNYKKIHFDIANYILSETECDSLKATDPFAEITLDEKSGAQTHLRLYRIKADEPQRNEFGELVNMDMNKFWCALPSGEIVKCQYHVFNPLLFGHIYFGALES
;
A
#
# COMPACT_ATOMS: atom_id res chain seq x y z
N MET A 1 23.33 -26.86 43.17
CA MET A 1 22.25 -25.86 43.33
C MET A 1 21.63 -25.65 41.97
N SER A 2 20.52 -26.32 41.72
CA SER A 2 19.72 -26.25 40.50
C SER A 2 18.89 -24.99 40.51
N THR A 3 19.14 -24.09 39.57
CA THR A 3 18.28 -22.94 39.28
C THR A 3 16.99 -23.45 38.65
N GLU A 4 15.90 -23.45 39.41
CA GLU A 4 14.55 -23.60 38.88
C GLU A 4 14.25 -22.42 37.94
N SER A 5 14.14 -22.70 36.64
CA SER A 5 13.56 -21.77 35.69
C SER A 5 12.08 -21.62 36.04
N ASN A 6 11.71 -20.48 36.62
CA ASN A 6 10.35 -20.18 37.01
C ASN A 6 9.52 -19.91 35.72
N SER A 7 9.11 -20.97 35.01
CA SER A 7 8.30 -20.83 33.80
C SER A 7 6.87 -20.46 34.22
N SER A 8 6.53 -19.18 34.23
CA SER A 8 5.16 -18.75 34.46
C SER A 8 4.22 -19.36 33.41
N THR A 9 3.09 -19.89 33.86
CA THR A 9 2.10 -20.55 33.00
C THR A 9 1.51 -19.59 31.96
N GLU A 10 1.22 -18.35 32.38
CA GLU A 10 0.71 -17.27 31.53
C GLU A 10 1.65 -16.05 31.53
N LEU A 11 2.30 -15.78 30.40
CA LEU A 11 3.07 -14.55 30.21
C LEU A 11 2.18 -13.39 29.72
N ILE A 12 2.36 -12.20 30.31
CA ILE A 12 1.55 -11.00 30.01
C ILE A 12 2.36 -9.81 29.48
N ASP A 13 3.68 -9.86 29.52
CA ASP A 13 4.56 -8.77 29.07
C ASP A 13 4.75 -8.79 27.55
N PHE A 14 3.70 -8.50 26.79
CA PHE A 14 3.77 -8.44 25.33
C PHE A 14 4.46 -7.17 24.82
N ALA A 15 4.31 -6.07 25.56
CA ALA A 15 4.66 -4.73 25.08
C ALA A 15 6.17 -4.58 24.83
N ILE A 16 6.50 -3.83 23.77
CA ILE A 16 7.87 -3.40 23.47
C ILE A 16 7.93 -1.89 23.76
N LYS A 17 8.47 -1.52 24.93
CA LYS A 17 8.46 -0.13 25.42
C LYS A 17 9.19 0.84 24.50
N ASP A 18 10.36 0.43 24.00
CA ASP A 18 11.20 1.20 23.09
C ASP A 18 11.17 0.60 21.69
N THR A 19 10.16 0.97 20.92
CA THR A 19 9.99 0.50 19.54
C THR A 19 10.96 1.13 18.55
N SER A 20 11.72 2.16 18.96
CA SER A 20 12.72 2.79 18.09
C SER A 20 13.88 1.85 17.75
N LYS A 21 14.15 0.88 18.64
CA LYS A 21 15.19 -0.15 18.51
C LYS A 21 14.74 -1.40 17.77
N VAL A 22 13.47 -1.52 17.38
CA VAL A 22 12.99 -2.63 16.55
C VAL A 22 13.58 -2.46 15.15
N THR A 23 14.32 -3.46 14.69
CA THR A 23 15.03 -3.43 13.41
C THR A 23 14.43 -4.33 12.34
N LYS A 24 13.69 -5.37 12.75
CA LYS A 24 13.06 -6.32 11.83
C LYS A 24 11.79 -6.90 12.43
N ILE A 25 10.79 -7.08 11.58
CA ILE A 25 9.52 -7.73 11.91
C ILE A 25 9.26 -8.80 10.85
N ILE A 26 8.91 -10.02 11.29
CA ILE A 26 8.51 -11.11 10.41
C ILE A 26 7.09 -11.52 10.78
N ILE A 27 6.20 -11.54 9.80
CA ILE A 27 4.79 -11.92 9.96
C ILE A 27 4.57 -13.19 9.16
N THR A 28 4.08 -14.24 9.82
CA THR A 28 3.62 -15.47 9.18
C THR A 28 2.11 -15.59 9.41
N ASP A 29 1.32 -15.68 8.34
CA ASP A 29 -0.12 -15.83 8.42
C ASP A 29 -0.54 -17.30 8.71
N PRO A 30 -1.82 -17.57 8.99
CA PRO A 30 -2.29 -18.93 9.24
C PRO A 30 -2.08 -19.91 8.08
N PHE A 31 -1.93 -19.40 6.85
CA PHE A 31 -1.66 -20.18 5.63
C PHE A 31 -0.15 -20.35 5.35
N GLN A 32 0.70 -20.07 6.34
CA GLN A 32 2.16 -20.16 6.27
C GLN A 32 2.82 -19.19 5.27
N LYS A 33 2.08 -18.20 4.74
CA LYS A 33 2.71 -17.12 3.97
C LYS A 33 3.47 -16.23 4.93
N THR A 34 4.66 -15.80 4.51
CA THR A 34 5.54 -14.97 5.34
C THR A 34 5.88 -13.66 4.65
N TYR A 35 5.82 -12.56 5.39
CA TYR A 35 6.32 -11.26 4.97
C TYR A 35 7.30 -10.71 6.01
N GLN A 36 8.39 -10.14 5.53
CA GLN A 36 9.46 -9.60 6.36
C GLN A 36 9.72 -8.16 5.97
N ILE A 37 9.80 -7.31 7.00
CA ILE A 37 10.21 -5.91 6.88
C ILE A 37 11.43 -5.64 7.75
N GLU A 38 12.32 -4.81 7.24
CA GLU A 38 13.57 -4.43 7.90
C GLU A 38 13.78 -2.92 7.84
N LYS A 39 14.28 -2.35 8.93
CA LYS A 39 14.62 -0.94 9.00
C LYS A 39 16.04 -0.72 8.51
N ARG A 40 16.19 -0.06 7.36
CA ARG A 40 17.47 0.28 6.73
C ARG A 40 17.58 1.80 6.62
N ASN A 41 18.64 2.39 7.18
CA ASN A 41 18.86 3.84 7.18
C ASN A 41 17.65 4.65 7.69
N GLY A 42 16.95 4.13 8.70
CA GLY A 42 15.78 4.79 9.28
C GLY A 42 14.44 4.52 8.57
N VAL A 43 14.45 3.89 7.39
CA VAL A 43 13.25 3.62 6.57
C VAL A 43 12.94 2.12 6.58
N TRP A 44 11.67 1.75 6.67
CA TRP A 44 11.25 0.36 6.56
C TRP A 44 11.22 -0.08 5.10
N GLN A 45 11.75 -1.26 4.83
CA GLN A 45 11.80 -1.87 3.50
C GLN A 45 11.41 -3.34 3.62
N ASP A 46 11.08 -3.98 2.50
CA ASP A 46 10.94 -5.44 2.47
C ASP A 46 12.31 -6.14 2.61
N LYS A 47 12.31 -7.48 2.68
CA LYS A 47 13.53 -8.29 2.78
C LYS A 47 14.56 -8.02 1.65
N ASN A 48 14.10 -7.67 0.46
CA ASN A 48 14.92 -7.43 -0.73
C ASN A 48 15.35 -5.95 -0.86
N GLY A 49 14.90 -5.06 0.04
CA GLY A 49 15.14 -3.63 -0.04
C GLY A 49 14.09 -2.85 -0.85
N GLY A 50 12.97 -3.50 -1.20
CA GLY A 50 11.85 -2.88 -1.87
C GLY A 50 11.11 -1.88 -0.98
N CYS A 51 10.50 -0.88 -1.62
CA CYS A 51 9.69 0.13 -0.95
C CYS A 51 8.41 -0.49 -0.37
N ILE A 52 8.07 -0.13 0.87
CA ILE A 52 6.80 -0.49 1.49
C ILE A 52 6.04 0.73 2.02
N THR A 53 4.73 0.59 2.19
CA THR A 53 3.87 1.58 2.83
C THR A 53 4.23 1.72 4.32
N GLN A 54 4.95 2.79 4.65
CA GLN A 54 5.51 3.03 5.99
C GLN A 54 4.45 3.08 7.10
N ALA A 55 3.24 3.53 6.79
CA ALA A 55 2.15 3.63 7.76
C ALA A 55 1.82 2.27 8.41
N TYR A 56 1.91 1.17 7.66
CA TYR A 56 1.66 -0.17 8.21
C TYR A 56 2.73 -0.60 9.22
N ALA A 57 4.01 -0.34 8.91
CA ALA A 57 5.10 -0.58 9.87
C ALA A 57 4.92 0.27 11.14
N HIS A 58 4.57 1.55 11.00
CA HIS A 58 4.29 2.42 12.15
C HIS A 58 3.09 1.96 12.99
N ASN A 59 2.03 1.47 12.35
CA ASN A 59 0.87 0.92 13.04
C ASN A 59 1.26 -0.31 13.86
N ILE A 60 2.04 -1.24 13.30
CA ILE A 60 2.56 -2.39 14.04
C ILE A 60 3.37 -1.95 15.26
N LEU A 61 4.28 -0.99 15.10
CA LEU A 61 5.08 -0.48 16.23
C LEU A 61 4.22 0.23 17.28
N SER A 62 3.17 0.95 16.86
CA SER A 62 2.21 1.56 17.78
C SER A 62 1.46 0.51 18.58
N VAL A 63 1.02 -0.57 17.94
CA VAL A 63 0.41 -1.73 18.61
C VAL A 63 1.41 -2.39 19.57
N ALA A 64 2.64 -2.65 19.14
CA ALA A 64 3.70 -3.22 19.97
C ALA A 64 3.97 -2.40 21.24
N LYS A 65 3.91 -1.08 21.14
CA LYS A 65 4.12 -0.18 22.28
C LYS A 65 2.92 -0.13 23.23
N ASN A 66 1.70 -0.17 22.70
CA ASN A 66 0.47 0.13 23.43
C ASN A 66 -0.39 -1.11 23.76
N ILE A 67 0.06 -2.31 23.43
CA ILE A 67 -0.61 -3.54 23.82
C ILE A 67 -0.60 -3.69 25.35
N GLU A 68 -1.74 -4.06 25.93
CA GLU A 68 -1.89 -4.25 27.36
C GLU A 68 -2.71 -5.50 27.67
N PHE A 69 -2.41 -6.10 28.82
CA PHE A 69 -3.14 -7.24 29.33
C PHE A 69 -4.60 -6.87 29.61
N LYS A 70 -5.52 -7.65 29.06
CA LYS A 70 -6.96 -7.47 29.27
C LYS A 70 -7.49 -8.40 30.37
N GLY A 71 -7.05 -9.65 30.37
CA GLY A 71 -7.54 -10.64 31.32
C GLY A 71 -7.12 -12.07 30.98
N TYR A 72 -7.31 -12.96 31.94
CA TYR A 72 -7.12 -14.40 31.75
C TYR A 72 -8.34 -15.02 31.08
N LEU A 73 -8.12 -16.13 30.38
CA LEU A 73 -9.21 -16.97 29.89
C LEU A 73 -9.86 -17.72 31.07
N SER A 74 -11.10 -18.15 30.91
CA SER A 74 -11.70 -19.07 31.89
C SER A 74 -11.00 -20.43 31.79
N LYS A 75 -10.76 -21.09 32.94
CA LYS A 75 -10.01 -22.36 33.00
C LYS A 75 -10.53 -23.41 32.00
N ASN A 76 -11.86 -23.52 31.87
CA ASN A 76 -12.51 -24.48 30.97
C ASN A 76 -12.32 -24.16 29.48
N SER A 77 -11.79 -22.98 29.14
CA SER A 77 -11.58 -22.54 27.76
C SER A 77 -10.13 -22.65 27.30
N HIS A 78 -9.18 -22.89 28.20
CA HIS A 78 -7.75 -22.97 27.89
C HIS A 78 -7.47 -24.01 26.80
N GLU A 79 -7.90 -25.26 27.00
CA GLU A 79 -7.69 -26.34 26.04
C GLU A 79 -8.23 -26.01 24.64
N ASN A 80 -9.46 -25.49 24.57
CA ASN A 80 -10.08 -25.09 23.32
C ASN A 80 -9.30 -23.99 22.59
N PHE A 81 -8.88 -22.94 23.31
CA PHE A 81 -8.12 -21.86 22.69
C PHE A 81 -6.69 -22.28 22.33
N THR A 82 -6.04 -23.11 23.12
CA THR A 82 -4.74 -23.68 22.79
C THR A 82 -4.79 -24.54 21.52
N VAL A 83 -5.85 -25.36 21.35
CA VAL A 83 -6.08 -26.11 20.10
C VAL A 83 -6.32 -25.16 18.93
N LYS A 84 -7.21 -24.17 19.08
CA LYS A 84 -7.51 -23.19 18.02
C LYS A 84 -6.28 -22.41 17.59
N MET A 85 -5.47 -21.94 18.54
CA MET A 85 -4.22 -21.23 18.25
C MET A 85 -3.19 -22.13 17.57
N SER A 86 -3.11 -23.40 17.94
CA SER A 86 -2.22 -24.36 17.28
C SER A 86 -2.64 -24.62 15.83
N ALA A 87 -3.95 -24.62 15.56
CA ALA A 87 -4.50 -24.82 14.22
C ALA A 87 -4.41 -23.58 13.34
N SER A 88 -4.62 -22.38 13.89
CA SER A 88 -4.67 -21.12 13.14
C SER A 88 -4.23 -19.96 14.03
N HIS A 89 -3.10 -19.34 13.67
CA HIS A 89 -2.61 -18.12 14.29
C HIS A 89 -1.79 -17.30 13.29
N THR A 90 -1.72 -15.99 13.53
CA THR A 90 -0.70 -15.13 12.92
C THR A 90 0.50 -15.07 13.86
N LYS A 91 1.69 -15.47 13.38
CA LYS A 91 2.94 -15.39 14.13
C LYS A 91 3.66 -14.10 13.77
N VAL A 92 4.07 -13.31 14.77
CA VAL A 92 4.80 -12.05 14.58
C VAL A 92 6.09 -12.08 15.40
N GLU A 93 7.23 -12.08 14.72
CA GLU A 93 8.55 -12.07 15.35
C GLU A 93 9.12 -10.66 15.33
N TYR A 94 9.52 -10.16 16.50
CA TYR A 94 10.16 -8.87 16.67
C TYR A 94 11.65 -9.05 16.95
N TYR A 95 12.46 -8.33 16.19
CA TYR A 95 13.90 -8.26 16.37
C TYR A 95 14.28 -6.85 16.82
N VAL A 96 15.00 -6.77 17.93
CA VAL A 96 15.49 -5.52 18.53
C VAL A 96 17.01 -5.52 18.45
N ASN A 97 17.60 -4.46 17.90
CA ASN A 97 19.04 -4.38 17.64
C ASN A 97 19.58 -5.64 16.91
N ASN A 98 18.83 -6.09 15.88
CA ASN A 98 19.12 -7.27 15.07
C ASN A 98 19.15 -8.63 15.81
N LYS A 99 18.64 -8.69 17.04
CA LYS A 99 18.49 -9.93 17.79
C LYS A 99 17.02 -10.22 18.03
N TRP A 100 16.64 -11.50 17.94
CA TRP A 100 15.29 -11.93 18.30
C TRP A 100 14.97 -11.50 19.75
N HIS A 101 13.77 -10.93 19.95
CA HIS A 101 13.36 -10.37 21.23
C HIS A 101 12.08 -11.01 21.77
N LYS A 102 11.00 -11.00 20.96
CA LYS A 102 9.69 -11.57 21.31
C LYS A 102 9.02 -12.12 20.05
N THR A 103 8.27 -13.19 20.19
CA THR A 103 7.33 -13.71 19.20
C THR A 103 5.93 -13.65 19.79
N TRP A 104 5.01 -13.05 19.04
CA TRP A 104 3.59 -13.07 19.36
C TRP A 104 2.90 -14.12 18.50
N TYR A 105 2.06 -14.93 19.11
CA TYR A 105 1.10 -15.77 18.40
C TYR A 105 -0.28 -15.15 18.60
N ILE A 106 -0.86 -14.64 17.53
CA ILE A 106 -2.13 -13.93 17.50
C ILE A 106 -3.21 -14.93 17.09
N GLY A 107 -4.03 -15.35 18.05
CA GLY A 107 -5.10 -16.32 17.87
C GLY A 107 -6.43 -15.67 17.48
N PRO A 108 -7.58 -16.26 17.82
CA PRO A 108 -8.90 -15.68 17.52
C PRO A 108 -9.20 -14.43 18.36
N SER A 109 -10.20 -13.66 17.92
CA SER A 109 -10.67 -12.48 18.67
C SER A 109 -11.22 -12.87 20.05
N ALA A 110 -11.15 -11.95 21.00
CA ALA A 110 -11.87 -12.10 22.26
C ALA A 110 -13.40 -12.24 22.00
N PRO A 111 -14.17 -12.92 22.87
CA PRO A 111 -15.61 -13.14 22.65
C PRO A 111 -16.44 -11.88 22.50
N ASP A 112 -16.00 -10.77 23.09
CA ASP A 112 -16.62 -9.45 22.99
C ASP A 112 -16.08 -8.60 21.84
N HIS A 113 -15.22 -9.17 20.99
CA HIS A 113 -14.49 -8.52 19.89
C HIS A 113 -13.60 -7.33 20.31
N TYR A 114 -13.34 -7.14 21.60
CA TYR A 114 -12.46 -6.09 22.12
C TYR A 114 -11.11 -6.65 22.53
N GLY A 115 -10.26 -6.94 21.55
CA GLY A 115 -8.94 -7.52 21.75
C GLY A 115 -8.81 -8.91 21.16
N GLN A 116 -7.72 -9.58 21.50
CA GLN A 116 -7.32 -10.85 20.91
C GLN A 116 -6.83 -11.83 21.96
N ILE A 117 -7.01 -13.11 21.70
CA ILE A 117 -6.39 -14.19 22.46
C ILE A 117 -4.99 -14.40 21.89
N MET A 118 -3.97 -14.28 22.73
CA MET A 118 -2.57 -14.26 22.31
C MET A 118 -1.67 -15.08 23.22
N LEU A 119 -0.58 -15.59 22.65
CA LEU A 119 0.47 -16.33 23.35
C LEU A 119 1.80 -15.61 23.11
N LEU A 120 2.61 -15.50 24.16
CA LEU A 120 3.92 -14.87 24.10
C LEU A 120 5.03 -15.92 24.12
N ASP A 121 6.08 -15.66 23.35
CA ASP A 121 7.39 -16.29 23.51
C ASP A 121 8.44 -15.18 23.59
N SER A 122 9.15 -15.11 24.70
CA SER A 122 10.07 -14.02 25.01
C SER A 122 11.48 -14.57 25.25
N LYS A 123 12.48 -13.73 24.96
CA LYS A 123 13.87 -14.09 25.25
C LYS A 123 14.15 -14.31 26.74
N GLU A 124 13.42 -13.64 27.62
CA GLU A 124 13.66 -13.64 29.07
C GLU A 124 12.95 -14.81 29.76
N ASP A 125 11.72 -15.12 29.34
CA ASP A 125 10.84 -16.06 30.04
C ASP A 125 10.52 -17.33 29.21
N GLY A 126 10.96 -17.36 27.95
CA GLY A 126 10.62 -18.41 26.99
C GLY A 126 9.15 -18.32 26.54
N LYS A 127 8.62 -19.47 26.12
CA LYS A 127 7.25 -19.58 25.60
C LYS A 127 6.25 -19.80 26.73
N SER A 128 5.21 -18.96 26.76
CA SER A 128 4.04 -19.12 27.63
C SER A 128 3.38 -20.47 27.37
N LYS A 129 2.92 -21.12 28.44
CA LYS A 129 2.19 -22.40 28.32
C LYS A 129 0.74 -22.18 27.90
N GLU A 130 0.13 -21.14 28.45
CA GLU A 130 -1.28 -20.82 28.25
C GLU A 130 -1.44 -19.42 27.63
N PRO A 131 -2.47 -19.22 26.77
CA PRO A 131 -2.75 -17.92 26.17
C PRO A 131 -3.52 -16.99 27.11
N VAL A 132 -3.46 -15.69 26.81
CA VAL A 132 -4.14 -14.63 27.55
C VAL A 132 -4.92 -13.71 26.62
N MET A 133 -5.85 -12.94 27.16
CA MET A 133 -6.50 -11.86 26.40
C MET A 133 -5.67 -10.59 26.47
N MET A 134 -5.38 -10.04 25.30
CA MET A 134 -4.67 -8.78 25.11
C MET A 134 -5.55 -7.78 24.38
N LYS A 135 -5.34 -6.49 24.61
CA LYS A 135 -5.99 -5.39 23.87
C LYS A 135 -4.99 -4.28 23.58
N VAL A 136 -5.33 -3.35 22.69
CA VAL A 136 -4.54 -2.12 22.50
C VAL A 136 -5.16 -1.02 23.33
N LYS A 137 -4.34 -0.34 24.14
CA LYS A 137 -4.78 0.76 25.00
C LYS A 137 -5.51 1.83 24.20
N GLY A 138 -6.73 2.17 24.63
CA GLY A 138 -7.56 3.20 23.98
C GLY A 138 -8.23 2.76 22.68
N VAL A 139 -8.18 1.48 22.30
CA VAL A 139 -8.80 0.95 21.08
C VAL A 139 -9.88 -0.07 21.43
N ASN A 140 -11.07 0.13 20.88
CA ASN A 140 -12.18 -0.80 20.98
C ASN A 140 -12.27 -1.62 19.68
N GLY A 141 -11.45 -2.68 19.59
CA GLY A 141 -11.47 -3.60 18.44
C GLY A 141 -10.43 -4.71 18.53
N ILE A 142 -10.37 -5.53 17.48
CA ILE A 142 -9.42 -6.64 17.33
C ILE A 142 -8.03 -6.15 16.90
N ILE A 143 -7.01 -6.95 17.21
CA ILE A 143 -5.59 -6.58 17.00
C ILE A 143 -5.05 -7.06 15.65
N GLU A 144 -5.46 -8.27 15.27
CA GLU A 144 -4.97 -9.02 14.10
C GLU A 144 -4.91 -8.23 12.78
N PRO A 145 -5.86 -7.36 12.40
CA PRO A 145 -5.86 -6.70 11.09
C PRO A 145 -4.61 -5.85 10.77
N ASN A 146 -3.82 -5.50 11.80
CA ASN A 146 -2.54 -4.79 11.62
C ASN A 146 -1.41 -5.70 11.10
N PHE A 147 -1.61 -7.03 11.10
CA PHE A 147 -0.59 -8.03 10.84
C PHE A 147 -1.01 -8.92 9.68
N PHE A 148 -0.40 -8.72 8.50
CA PHE A 148 -0.70 -9.49 7.31
C PHE A 148 0.57 -9.84 6.54
N ALA A 149 0.61 -11.05 5.98
CA ALA A 149 1.75 -11.57 5.21
C ALA A 149 1.61 -11.41 3.69
N ASP A 150 0.52 -10.81 3.21
CA ASP A 150 0.31 -10.57 1.78
C ASP A 150 1.15 -9.39 1.30
N SER A 151 2.23 -9.67 0.55
CA SER A 151 3.16 -8.65 0.03
C SER A 151 2.47 -7.56 -0.78
N ARG A 152 1.38 -7.88 -1.48
CA ARG A 152 0.65 -6.92 -2.33
C ARG A 152 -0.04 -5.82 -1.52
N LYS A 153 -0.26 -6.03 -0.22
CA LYS A 153 -0.77 -4.99 0.68
C LYS A 153 0.33 -4.05 1.14
N TRP A 154 1.58 -4.48 1.11
CA TRP A 154 2.71 -3.72 1.63
C TRP A 154 3.34 -2.78 0.62
N ILE A 155 3.16 -3.01 -0.68
CA ILE A 155 3.81 -2.22 -1.73
C ILE A 155 3.54 -0.72 -1.59
N CYS A 156 4.52 0.09 -1.96
CA CYS A 156 4.34 1.53 -2.07
C CYS A 156 3.36 1.85 -3.19
N THR A 157 2.39 2.71 -2.91
CA THR A 157 1.39 3.09 -3.90
C THR A 157 1.81 4.26 -4.78
N ASN A 158 2.91 4.95 -4.43
CA ASN A 158 3.43 6.11 -5.15
C ASN A 158 3.75 5.76 -6.61
N ILE A 159 3.18 6.51 -7.55
CA ILE A 159 3.52 6.47 -8.97
C ILE A 159 4.31 7.73 -9.34
N PHE A 160 3.76 8.91 -9.05
CA PHE A 160 4.46 10.18 -9.21
C PHE A 160 4.66 10.84 -7.85
N SER A 161 5.90 11.25 -7.59
CA SER A 161 6.29 12.07 -6.45
C SER A 161 7.27 13.14 -6.92
N VAL A 162 6.91 13.82 -8.01
CA VAL A 162 7.84 14.66 -8.79
C VAL A 162 7.57 16.14 -8.47
N PRO A 163 8.52 16.86 -7.84
CA PRO A 163 8.43 18.31 -7.68
C PRO A 163 8.37 19.01 -9.03
N LEU A 164 7.65 20.13 -9.11
CA LEU A 164 7.44 20.83 -10.37
C LEU A 164 8.75 21.24 -11.05
N GLU A 165 9.70 21.70 -10.24
CA GLU A 165 11.02 22.15 -10.66
C GLU A 165 11.87 21.05 -11.29
N SER A 166 11.59 19.77 -11.00
CA SER A 166 12.31 18.63 -11.58
C SER A 166 11.65 18.12 -12.87
N ILE A 167 10.45 18.57 -13.22
CA ILE A 167 9.77 18.16 -14.45
C ILE A 167 10.46 18.80 -15.67
N SER A 168 10.81 17.96 -16.65
CA SER A 168 11.31 18.38 -17.97
C SER A 168 10.18 18.38 -19.00
N SER A 169 9.44 17.28 -19.11
CA SER A 169 8.30 17.15 -20.03
C SER A 169 7.22 16.23 -19.47
N VAL A 170 5.99 16.48 -19.88
CA VAL A 170 4.83 15.61 -19.68
C VAL A 170 4.13 15.45 -21.01
N VAL A 171 3.91 14.21 -21.44
CA VAL A 171 3.16 13.88 -22.66
C VAL A 171 1.97 13.03 -22.27
N VAL A 172 0.78 13.48 -22.65
CA VAL A 172 -0.46 12.73 -22.54
C VAL A 172 -0.94 12.38 -23.93
N LYS A 173 -1.07 11.08 -24.19
CA LYS A 173 -1.64 10.56 -25.45
C LYS A 173 -2.98 9.93 -25.15
N ASN A 174 -4.02 10.34 -25.88
CA ASN A 174 -5.32 9.70 -25.86
C ASN A 174 -5.54 8.99 -27.20
N HIS A 175 -5.74 7.68 -27.15
CA HIS A 175 -5.83 6.84 -28.35
C HIS A 175 -7.23 6.80 -28.98
N TYR A 176 -8.25 7.34 -28.29
CA TYR A 176 -9.60 7.46 -28.82
C TYR A 176 -9.90 8.84 -29.39
N ASP A 177 -9.28 9.88 -28.83
CA ASP A 177 -9.49 11.26 -29.22
C ASP A 177 -8.17 12.03 -29.23
N SER A 178 -7.59 12.14 -30.43
CA SER A 178 -6.30 12.82 -30.62
C SER A 178 -6.31 14.30 -30.23
N THR A 179 -7.49 14.95 -30.19
CA THR A 179 -7.61 16.36 -29.73
C THR A 179 -7.33 16.50 -28.23
N ARG A 180 -7.49 15.41 -27.47
CA ARG A 180 -7.18 15.34 -26.04
C ARG A 180 -5.71 14.98 -25.76
N SER A 181 -4.90 14.80 -26.80
CA SER A 181 -3.47 14.57 -26.67
C SER A 181 -2.70 15.89 -26.61
N PHE A 182 -1.78 16.01 -25.67
CA PHE A 182 -0.99 17.22 -25.48
C PHE A 182 0.37 16.92 -24.84
N GLU A 183 1.27 17.87 -24.98
CA GLU A 183 2.60 17.87 -24.39
C GLU A 183 2.82 19.19 -23.65
N VAL A 184 3.37 19.12 -22.44
CA VAL A 184 3.90 20.26 -21.69
C VAL A 184 5.40 20.06 -21.57
N LYS A 185 6.20 20.97 -22.11
CA LYS A 185 7.66 20.82 -22.15
C LYS A 185 8.36 22.09 -21.68
N TYR A 186 9.37 21.92 -20.85
CA TYR A 186 10.23 22.99 -20.39
C TYR A 186 11.15 23.44 -21.54
N GLN A 187 11.00 24.69 -22.00
CA GLN A 187 11.78 25.30 -23.08
C GLN A 187 11.86 26.83 -22.86
N ASN A 188 13.00 27.44 -23.22
CA ASN A 188 13.21 28.89 -23.18
C ASN A 188 12.82 29.53 -21.83
N ASP A 189 13.31 28.95 -20.72
CA ASP A 189 13.04 29.38 -19.34
C ASP A 189 11.56 29.34 -18.90
N GLY A 190 10.69 28.69 -19.67
CA GLY A 190 9.27 28.51 -19.36
C GLY A 190 8.75 27.13 -19.77
N PHE A 191 7.44 26.95 -19.67
CA PHE A 191 6.76 25.76 -20.19
C PHE A 191 5.94 26.13 -21.42
N GLN A 192 6.12 25.35 -22.47
CA GLN A 192 5.30 25.42 -23.67
C GLN A 192 4.32 24.25 -23.68
N VAL A 193 3.09 24.51 -24.11
CA VAL A 193 2.09 23.46 -24.35
C VAL A 193 1.83 23.32 -25.84
N SER A 194 1.79 22.09 -26.32
CA SER A 194 1.46 21.76 -27.71
C SER A 194 0.47 20.61 -27.78
N SER A 195 -0.34 20.58 -28.84
CA SER A 195 -1.18 19.44 -29.19
C SER A 195 -0.82 18.96 -30.58
N ASN A 196 -0.64 17.65 -30.75
CA ASN A 196 -0.28 17.04 -32.03
C ASN A 196 0.93 17.72 -32.72
N GLY A 197 1.91 18.16 -31.93
CA GLY A 197 3.12 18.85 -32.40
C GLY A 197 2.94 20.34 -32.71
N ILE A 198 1.74 20.89 -32.56
CA ILE A 198 1.43 22.30 -32.81
C ILE A 198 1.38 23.05 -31.47
N PRO A 199 2.23 24.07 -31.25
CA PRO A 199 2.15 24.91 -30.06
C PRO A 199 0.81 25.62 -29.92
N LEU A 200 0.26 25.65 -28.71
CA LEU A 200 -0.99 26.37 -28.43
C LEU A 200 -0.70 27.88 -28.35
N PRO A 201 -1.51 28.74 -29.00
CA PRO A 201 -1.18 30.16 -29.19
C PRO A 201 -1.30 31.03 -27.93
N SER A 202 -2.08 30.61 -26.94
CA SER A 202 -2.21 31.33 -25.66
C SER A 202 -2.56 30.36 -24.54
N VAL A 203 -1.61 30.12 -23.64
CA VAL A 203 -1.82 29.28 -22.45
C VAL A 203 -1.48 30.10 -21.21
N ASP A 204 -2.42 30.14 -20.26
CA ASP A 204 -2.20 30.77 -18.96
C ASP A 204 -1.13 30.01 -18.19
N THR A 205 -0.01 30.67 -17.91
CA THR A 205 1.12 30.07 -17.20
C THR A 205 0.71 29.55 -15.82
N ALA A 206 -0.22 30.21 -15.13
CA ALA A 206 -0.73 29.74 -13.83
C ALA A 206 -1.44 28.39 -13.96
N ASN A 207 -2.18 28.16 -15.05
CA ASN A 207 -2.82 26.88 -15.32
C ASN A 207 -1.81 25.79 -15.70
N VAL A 208 -0.72 26.13 -16.39
CA VAL A 208 0.38 25.18 -16.64
C VAL A 208 1.00 24.72 -15.32
N TYR A 209 1.34 25.65 -14.42
CA TYR A 209 1.89 25.30 -13.11
C TYR A 209 0.89 24.49 -12.28
N ARG A 210 -0.41 24.83 -12.32
CA ARG A 210 -1.46 24.07 -11.64
C ARG A 210 -1.58 22.64 -12.17
N TYR A 211 -1.51 22.46 -13.48
CA TYR A 211 -1.51 21.14 -14.12
C TYR A 211 -0.30 20.31 -13.67
N LEU A 212 0.91 20.86 -13.78
CA LEU A 212 2.16 20.18 -13.42
C LEU A 212 2.22 19.84 -11.92
N HIS A 213 1.62 20.66 -11.06
CA HIS A 213 1.57 20.39 -9.63
C HIS A 213 0.79 19.10 -9.28
N ASN A 214 -0.09 18.61 -10.16
CA ASN A 214 -0.80 17.35 -9.93
C ASN A 214 0.16 16.14 -9.85
N TYR A 215 1.35 16.21 -10.45
CA TYR A 215 2.36 15.13 -10.42
C TYR A 215 3.14 15.04 -9.11
N LYS A 216 2.93 15.99 -8.18
CA LYS A 216 3.63 16.02 -6.89
C LYS A 216 3.32 14.82 -6.02
N LYS A 217 2.11 14.27 -6.11
CA LYS A 217 1.67 13.15 -5.27
C LYS A 217 0.54 12.36 -5.93
N ILE A 218 0.90 11.34 -6.71
CA ILE A 218 -0.04 10.42 -7.36
C ILE A 218 0.25 9.01 -6.88
N HIS A 219 -0.81 8.29 -6.53
CA HIS A 219 -0.76 6.92 -6.09
C HIS A 219 -1.72 6.06 -6.92
N PHE A 220 -1.43 4.77 -7.11
CA PHE A 220 -2.48 3.83 -7.49
C PHE A 220 -3.40 3.55 -6.29
N ASP A 221 -4.58 3.03 -6.60
CA ASP A 221 -5.61 2.72 -5.61
C ASP A 221 -5.40 1.31 -5.01
N ILE A 222 -5.29 0.29 -5.87
CA ILE A 222 -5.20 -1.11 -5.43
C ILE A 222 -4.18 -1.87 -6.28
N ALA A 223 -3.36 -2.72 -5.66
CA ALA A 223 -2.54 -3.69 -6.37
C ALA A 223 -3.39 -4.66 -7.21
N ASN A 224 -2.80 -5.40 -8.14
CA ASN A 224 -3.53 -6.44 -8.84
C ASN A 224 -3.74 -7.69 -7.96
N TYR A 225 -5.02 -7.99 -7.69
CA TYR A 225 -5.47 -9.19 -6.97
C TYR A 225 -6.33 -10.12 -7.84
N ILE A 226 -6.61 -9.72 -9.09
CA ILE A 226 -7.68 -10.31 -9.91
C ILE A 226 -7.09 -10.97 -11.15
N LEU A 227 -6.26 -10.25 -11.91
CA LEU A 227 -5.68 -10.78 -13.13
C LEU A 227 -4.49 -11.68 -12.80
N SER A 228 -4.48 -12.87 -13.39
CA SER A 228 -3.31 -13.74 -13.49
C SER A 228 -2.20 -13.09 -14.33
N GLU A 229 -0.99 -13.66 -14.30
CA GLU A 229 0.12 -13.20 -15.14
C GLU A 229 -0.23 -13.24 -16.63
N THR A 230 -0.86 -14.32 -17.10
CA THR A 230 -1.32 -14.48 -18.49
C THR A 230 -2.35 -13.42 -18.89
N GLU A 231 -3.28 -13.08 -17.99
CA GLU A 231 -4.27 -12.03 -18.23
C GLU A 231 -3.62 -10.63 -18.21
N CYS A 232 -2.60 -10.41 -17.38
CA CYS A 232 -1.81 -9.18 -17.42
C CYS A 232 -1.09 -9.03 -18.76
N ASP A 233 -0.50 -10.11 -19.27
CA ASP A 233 0.18 -10.10 -20.58
C ASP A 233 -0.82 -9.86 -21.72
N SER A 234 -1.98 -10.51 -21.65
CA SER A 234 -3.08 -10.28 -22.60
C SER A 234 -3.57 -8.83 -22.56
N LEU A 235 -3.70 -8.24 -21.36
CA LEU A 235 -4.08 -6.84 -21.21
C LEU A 235 -3.02 -5.90 -21.82
N LYS A 236 -1.74 -6.12 -21.52
CA LYS A 236 -0.61 -5.31 -22.04
C LYS A 236 -0.48 -5.37 -23.57
N ALA A 237 -0.98 -6.44 -24.19
CA ALA A 237 -1.04 -6.63 -25.64
C ALA A 237 -2.22 -5.90 -26.31
N THR A 238 -3.19 -5.39 -25.55
CA THR A 238 -4.26 -4.54 -26.10
C THR A 238 -3.83 -3.07 -26.20
N ASP A 239 -4.62 -2.26 -26.89
CA ASP A 239 -4.38 -0.82 -26.98
C ASP A 239 -4.80 -0.12 -25.69
N PRO A 240 -3.91 0.67 -25.05
CA PRO A 240 -4.29 1.51 -23.94
C PRO A 240 -5.24 2.60 -24.42
N PHE A 241 -6.18 3.04 -23.58
CA PHE A 241 -7.02 4.20 -23.93
C PHE A 241 -6.24 5.51 -23.86
N ALA A 242 -5.24 5.56 -22.98
CA ALA A 242 -4.37 6.71 -22.81
C ALA A 242 -3.00 6.28 -22.27
N GLU A 243 -2.01 7.14 -22.49
CA GLU A 243 -0.66 7.00 -21.97
C GLU A 243 -0.21 8.32 -21.35
N ILE A 244 0.58 8.22 -20.28
CA ILE A 244 1.24 9.37 -19.64
C ILE A 244 2.73 9.08 -19.62
N THR A 245 3.52 9.97 -20.20
CA THR A 245 4.98 9.94 -20.11
C THR A 245 5.43 11.20 -19.38
N LEU A 246 6.19 11.05 -18.30
CA LEU A 246 6.82 12.16 -17.60
C LEU A 246 8.34 11.96 -17.64
N ASP A 247 9.05 12.96 -18.14
CA ASP A 247 10.51 13.03 -18.07
C ASP A 247 10.91 14.07 -17.04
N GLU A 248 11.87 13.69 -16.19
CA GLU A 248 12.50 14.58 -15.24
C GLU A 248 13.80 15.16 -15.81
N LYS A 249 14.19 16.35 -15.35
CA LYS A 249 15.46 16.99 -15.68
C LYS A 249 16.68 16.16 -15.28
N SER A 250 16.51 15.22 -14.35
CA SER A 250 17.53 14.25 -13.95
C SER A 250 17.79 13.16 -15.00
N GLY A 251 16.89 13.02 -16.00
CA GLY A 251 16.89 11.94 -16.98
C GLY A 251 16.03 10.73 -16.59
N ALA A 252 15.40 10.73 -15.40
CA ALA A 252 14.42 9.72 -15.04
C ALA A 252 13.15 9.86 -15.89
N GLN A 253 12.60 8.74 -16.34
CA GLN A 253 11.36 8.68 -17.11
C GLN A 253 10.36 7.75 -16.43
N THR A 254 9.12 8.20 -16.34
CA THR A 254 7.98 7.37 -15.91
C THR A 254 6.98 7.30 -17.06
N HIS A 255 6.76 6.10 -17.58
CA HIS A 255 5.78 5.81 -18.63
C HIS A 255 4.67 4.92 -18.11
N LEU A 256 3.43 5.38 -18.25
CA LEU A 256 2.22 4.67 -17.83
C LEU A 256 1.34 4.37 -19.04
N ARG A 257 0.87 3.13 -19.13
CA ARG A 257 -0.15 2.71 -20.11
C ARG A 257 -1.45 2.40 -19.39
N LEU A 258 -2.55 3.05 -19.79
CA LEU A 258 -3.83 3.00 -19.08
C LEU A 258 -4.86 2.22 -19.90
N TYR A 259 -5.52 1.24 -19.29
CA TYR A 259 -6.46 0.33 -19.95
C TYR A 259 -7.82 0.33 -19.23
N ARG A 260 -8.91 0.41 -20.00
CA ARG A 260 -10.26 0.39 -19.44
C ARG A 260 -10.56 -0.99 -18.83
N ILE A 261 -11.26 -0.98 -17.71
CA ILE A 261 -11.88 -2.20 -17.15
C ILE A 261 -13.25 -2.34 -17.82
N LYS A 262 -13.53 -3.52 -18.41
CA LYS A 262 -14.88 -3.87 -18.84
C LYS A 262 -15.72 -4.12 -17.58
N ALA A 263 -16.88 -3.49 -17.48
CA ALA A 263 -17.79 -3.76 -16.37
C ALA A 263 -18.54 -5.06 -16.62
N ASP A 264 -18.86 -5.81 -15.56
CA ASP A 264 -19.70 -7.01 -15.70
C ASP A 264 -21.17 -6.64 -15.99
N GLU A 265 -21.60 -5.48 -15.47
CA GLU A 265 -22.90 -4.87 -15.74
C GLU A 265 -22.72 -3.45 -16.32
N PRO A 266 -23.51 -3.03 -17.32
CA PRO A 266 -23.43 -1.68 -17.87
C PRO A 266 -23.62 -0.62 -16.78
N GLN A 267 -22.68 0.32 -16.70
CA GLN A 267 -22.71 1.41 -15.73
C GLN A 267 -23.23 2.69 -16.36
N ARG A 268 -23.88 3.55 -15.58
CA ARG A 268 -24.41 4.82 -16.08
C ARG A 268 -23.32 5.90 -16.04
N ASN A 269 -23.05 6.54 -17.17
CA ASN A 269 -22.10 7.66 -17.25
C ASN A 269 -22.75 8.99 -16.79
N GLU A 270 -21.97 10.08 -16.81
CA GLU A 270 -22.41 11.43 -16.39
C GLU A 270 -23.56 12.00 -17.24
N PHE A 271 -23.78 11.45 -18.45
CA PHE A 271 -24.86 11.83 -19.36
C PHE A 271 -26.09 10.92 -19.24
N GLY A 272 -26.06 9.95 -18.32
CA GLY A 272 -27.16 9.02 -18.11
C GLY A 272 -27.16 7.81 -19.05
N GLU A 273 -26.14 7.62 -19.87
CA GLU A 273 -26.01 6.51 -20.82
C GLU A 273 -25.38 5.29 -20.17
N LEU A 274 -25.82 4.09 -20.56
CA LEU A 274 -25.24 2.83 -20.10
C LEU A 274 -24.00 2.48 -20.92
N VAL A 275 -22.85 2.44 -20.26
CA VAL A 275 -21.56 2.08 -20.85
C VAL A 275 -21.03 0.80 -20.24
N ASN A 276 -20.42 -0.05 -21.07
CA ASN A 276 -19.86 -1.31 -20.62
C ASN A 276 -18.41 -1.16 -20.12
N MET A 277 -18.18 -0.20 -19.24
CA MET A 277 -16.88 0.07 -18.64
C MET A 277 -17.03 0.54 -17.19
N ASP A 278 -16.03 0.21 -16.38
CA ASP A 278 -15.95 0.72 -15.01
C ASP A 278 -15.70 2.24 -15.08
N MET A 279 -16.59 3.02 -14.45
CA MET A 279 -16.55 4.47 -14.42
C MET A 279 -15.67 5.03 -13.31
N ASN A 280 -15.23 4.18 -12.37
CA ASN A 280 -14.46 4.59 -11.20
C ASN A 280 -12.99 4.24 -11.36
N LYS A 281 -12.68 3.09 -11.97
CA LYS A 281 -11.33 2.53 -12.00
C LYS A 281 -10.92 2.06 -13.39
N PHE A 282 -9.62 1.99 -13.58
CA PHE A 282 -8.99 1.43 -14.78
C PHE A 282 -7.69 0.72 -14.39
N TRP A 283 -7.17 -0.12 -15.28
CA TRP A 283 -5.88 -0.76 -15.12
C TRP A 283 -4.76 0.16 -15.59
N CYS A 284 -3.66 0.21 -14.85
CA CYS A 284 -2.45 0.95 -15.21
C CYS A 284 -1.27 -0.03 -15.22
N ALA A 285 -0.53 -0.05 -16.32
CA ALA A 285 0.79 -0.68 -16.37
C ALA A 285 1.85 0.33 -15.93
N LEU A 286 2.62 -0.04 -14.91
CA LEU A 286 3.74 0.74 -14.38
C LEU A 286 5.01 0.47 -15.21
N PRO A 287 6.07 1.31 -15.11
CA PRO A 287 7.35 1.06 -15.78
C PRO A 287 8.00 -0.28 -15.41
N SER A 288 7.70 -0.81 -14.22
CA SER A 288 8.13 -2.15 -13.78
C SER A 288 7.48 -3.30 -14.55
N GLY A 289 6.41 -3.03 -15.31
CA GLY A 289 5.57 -4.03 -15.96
C GLY A 289 4.42 -4.55 -15.08
N GLU A 290 4.37 -4.13 -13.81
CA GLU A 290 3.29 -4.46 -12.90
C GLU A 290 1.97 -3.79 -13.31
N ILE A 291 0.87 -4.52 -13.15
CA ILE A 291 -0.48 -4.00 -13.36
C ILE A 291 -1.09 -3.62 -12.00
N VAL A 292 -1.67 -2.43 -11.93
CA VAL A 292 -2.37 -1.91 -10.75
C VAL A 292 -3.69 -1.26 -11.13
N LYS A 293 -4.63 -1.13 -10.19
CA LYS A 293 -5.85 -0.34 -10.40
C LYS A 293 -5.64 1.11 -10.00
N CYS A 294 -6.01 2.01 -10.87
CA CYS A 294 -6.03 3.45 -10.63
C CYS A 294 -7.48 3.97 -10.69
N GLN A 295 -7.71 5.13 -10.09
CA GLN A 295 -9.03 5.77 -10.07
C GLN A 295 -9.10 6.94 -11.03
N TYR A 296 -10.20 7.06 -11.78
CA TYR A 296 -10.43 8.21 -12.66
C TYR A 296 -10.43 9.52 -11.87
N HIS A 297 -11.01 9.58 -10.67
CA HIS A 297 -10.98 10.80 -9.85
C HIS A 297 -9.57 11.36 -9.63
N VAL A 298 -8.58 10.49 -9.42
CA VAL A 298 -7.17 10.88 -9.19
C VAL A 298 -6.46 11.23 -10.51
N PHE A 299 -6.78 10.53 -11.60
CA PHE A 299 -6.06 10.66 -12.87
C PHE A 299 -6.70 11.59 -13.89
N ASN A 300 -7.99 11.90 -13.77
CA ASN A 300 -8.68 12.86 -14.65
C ASN A 300 -7.97 14.22 -14.65
N PRO A 301 -7.50 14.79 -13.52
CA PRO A 301 -6.67 16.00 -13.53
C PRO A 301 -5.37 15.90 -14.34
N LEU A 302 -4.83 14.69 -14.54
CA LEU A 302 -3.63 14.45 -15.37
C LEU A 302 -3.99 14.28 -16.85
N LEU A 303 -5.13 13.64 -17.13
CA LEU A 303 -5.58 13.29 -18.48
C LEU A 303 -6.36 14.42 -19.17
N PHE A 304 -7.09 15.23 -18.41
CA PHE A 304 -8.00 16.25 -18.93
C PHE A 304 -7.31 17.60 -19.04
N GLY A 305 -6.37 17.68 -19.99
CA GLY A 305 -5.64 18.92 -20.30
C GLY A 305 -6.57 20.10 -20.60
N HIS A 306 -7.74 19.85 -21.21
CA HIS A 306 -8.72 20.90 -21.56
C HIS A 306 -9.22 21.72 -20.35
N ILE A 307 -9.21 21.15 -19.14
CA ILE A 307 -9.53 21.86 -17.89
C ILE A 307 -8.53 23.00 -17.62
N TYR A 308 -7.29 22.84 -18.06
CA TYR A 308 -6.19 23.78 -17.84
C TYR A 308 -5.87 24.60 -19.10
N PHE A 309 -6.07 24.00 -20.27
CA PHE A 309 -5.66 24.52 -21.56
C PHE A 309 -6.91 24.62 -22.46
N GLY A 310 -7.68 25.70 -22.32
CA GLY A 310 -8.92 25.89 -23.08
C GLY A 310 -8.73 25.86 -24.61
N ALA A 311 -7.52 26.15 -25.10
CA ALA A 311 -7.16 26.03 -26.51
C ALA A 311 -7.06 24.57 -27.04
N LEU A 312 -7.32 23.57 -26.21
CA LEU A 312 -7.48 22.17 -26.65
C LEU A 312 -8.89 21.85 -27.16
N GLU A 313 -9.90 22.65 -26.82
CA GLU A 313 -11.28 22.47 -27.29
C GLU A 313 -11.60 23.28 -28.57
N SER A 314 -10.69 24.15 -28.97
CA SER A 314 -10.83 25.11 -30.08
C SER A 314 -10.28 24.60 -31.40
#